data_AF-A0A2N8BRM0-F1
#
_entry.id   AF-A0A2N8BRM0-F1
#
_cell.length_a   1.000
_cell.length_b   1.000
_cell.length_c   1.000
_cell.angle_alpha   90.00
_cell.angle_beta   90.00
_cell.angle_gamma   90.00
#
_symmetry.space_group_name_H-M   'P 1'
#
loop_
_entity.id
_entity.type
_entity.pdbx_description
1 polymer ?
#
loop_
_entity_poly.entity_id
_entity_poly.type
_entity_poly.pdbx_seq_one_letter_code
_entity_poly.pdbx_strand_id
1 'polypeptide(L)'
;SQTGERYADSENAFAYRKALRADCTCNGREPAGLSPVDLSLDNSLKAGDVIATTDGLVAYTGIRLGQEQSAEFTPVASYPGLTAQVRA
;
A
#
# COMPACT_ATOMS: atom_id res chain seq x y z
N SER A 1 -17.42 -12.81 25.20
CA SER A 1 -16.24 -13.43 24.58
C SER A 1 -16.14 -12.92 23.15
N GLN A 2 -15.12 -12.12 22.81
CA GLN A 2 -14.95 -11.51 21.48
C GLN A 2 -13.89 -12.26 20.66
N THR A 3 -13.95 -13.59 20.64
CA THR A 3 -13.04 -14.38 19.82
C THR A 3 -13.53 -14.28 18.38
N GLY A 4 -12.94 -13.38 17.61
CA GLY A 4 -13.11 -13.34 16.15
C GLY A 4 -12.67 -14.67 15.53
N GLU A 5 -13.24 -15.00 14.37
CA GLU A 5 -12.87 -16.16 13.58
C GLU A 5 -11.47 -15.97 12.97
N ARG A 6 -10.69 -17.06 12.84
CA ARG A 6 -9.42 -16.98 12.11
C ARG A 6 -9.74 -16.69 10.65
N TYR A 7 -9.03 -15.76 10.03
CA TYR A 7 -9.26 -15.39 8.64
C TYR A 7 -9.28 -16.61 7.70
N ALA A 8 -8.45 -17.62 7.94
CA ALA A 8 -8.42 -18.85 7.15
C ALA A 8 -9.69 -19.72 7.23
N ASP A 9 -10.45 -19.58 8.32
CA ASP A 9 -11.69 -20.33 8.54
C ASP A 9 -12.92 -19.62 7.96
N SER A 10 -12.79 -18.34 7.58
CA SER A 10 -13.87 -17.56 6.97
C SER A 10 -14.27 -18.09 5.59
N GLU A 11 -15.56 -18.04 5.27
CA GLU A 11 -16.10 -18.40 3.94
C GLU A 11 -15.38 -17.69 2.79
N ASN A 12 -14.99 -16.42 3.00
CA ASN A 12 -14.36 -15.59 1.98
C ASN A 12 -12.83 -15.68 1.95
N ALA A 13 -12.24 -16.51 2.81
CA ALA A 13 -10.79 -16.66 2.88
C ALA A 13 -10.20 -17.11 1.54
N PHE A 14 -9.27 -16.32 1.02
CA PHE A 14 -8.55 -16.61 -0.23
C PHE A 14 -9.46 -16.85 -1.44
N ALA A 15 -10.71 -16.35 -1.43
CA ALA A 15 -11.68 -16.58 -2.49
C ALA A 15 -11.15 -16.19 -3.89
N TYR A 16 -10.34 -15.13 -3.95
CA TYR A 16 -9.65 -14.66 -5.17
C TYR A 16 -8.77 -15.72 -5.83
N ARG A 17 -8.27 -16.72 -5.09
CA ARG A 17 -7.45 -17.82 -5.63
C ARG A 17 -8.28 -18.95 -6.22
N LYS A 18 -9.55 -19.06 -5.83
CA LYS A 18 -10.41 -20.21 -6.11
C LYS A 18 -11.31 -19.98 -7.33
N ALA A 19 -11.73 -18.74 -7.56
CA ALA A 19 -12.59 -18.40 -8.69
C ALA A 19 -12.45 -16.93 -9.12
N LEU A 20 -12.47 -16.69 -10.43
CA LEU A 20 -12.70 -15.37 -11.03
C LEU A 20 -14.22 -15.17 -11.16
N ARG A 21 -14.75 -14.10 -10.58
CA ARG A 21 -16.16 -13.73 -10.68
C ARG A 21 -16.37 -12.86 -11.91
N ALA A 22 -17.43 -13.15 -12.68
CA ALA A 22 -17.70 -12.46 -13.94
C ALA A 22 -18.04 -10.96 -13.78
N ASP A 23 -18.50 -10.58 -12.59
CA ASP A 23 -18.82 -9.21 -12.15
C ASP A 23 -17.70 -8.56 -11.33
N CYS A 24 -16.55 -9.21 -11.19
CA CYS A 24 -15.42 -8.64 -10.47
C CYS A 24 -14.44 -7.97 -11.43
N THR A 25 -14.20 -6.68 -11.21
CA THR A 25 -13.20 -5.89 -11.93
C THR A 25 -11.75 -6.22 -11.49
N CYS A 26 -11.57 -6.92 -10.35
CA CYS A 26 -10.27 -7.36 -9.83
C CYS A 26 -9.83 -8.72 -10.42
N ASN A 27 -9.70 -8.84 -11.74
CA ASN A 27 -9.43 -10.10 -12.45
C ASN A 27 -7.94 -10.38 -12.77
N GLY A 28 -7.00 -9.55 -12.29
CA GLY A 28 -5.56 -9.68 -12.51
C GLY A 28 -5.08 -9.51 -13.96
N ARG A 29 -5.96 -9.20 -14.93
CA ARG A 29 -5.60 -8.93 -16.34
C ARG A 29 -5.20 -7.47 -16.59
N GLU A 30 -5.86 -6.57 -15.89
CA GLU A 30 -5.47 -5.16 -15.74
C GLU A 30 -4.72 -5.04 -14.40
N PRO A 31 -4.15 -3.87 -13.99
CA PRO A 31 -3.73 -3.63 -12.60
C PRO A 31 -4.95 -3.78 -11.68
N ALA A 32 -5.29 -5.03 -11.40
CA ALA A 32 -6.57 -5.46 -10.90
C ALA A 32 -6.25 -6.26 -9.64
N GLY A 33 -6.28 -5.55 -8.52
CA GLY A 33 -5.89 -6.02 -7.19
C GLY A 33 -5.21 -4.92 -6.38
N LEU A 34 -4.46 -4.05 -7.05
CA LEU A 34 -4.02 -2.75 -6.55
C LEU A 34 -4.46 -1.74 -7.60
N SER A 35 -5.61 -1.11 -7.39
CA SER A 35 -5.94 0.09 -8.18
C SER A 35 -4.71 0.99 -8.13
N PRO A 36 -4.18 1.50 -9.26
CA PRO A 36 -3.08 2.45 -9.20
C PRO A 36 -3.55 3.62 -8.34
N VAL A 37 -3.00 3.71 -7.13
CA VAL A 37 -3.30 4.78 -6.20
C VAL A 37 -2.32 5.88 -6.54
N ASP A 38 -2.85 7.00 -7.02
CA ASP A 38 -2.07 8.22 -7.06
C ASP A 38 -1.82 8.67 -5.61
N LEU A 39 -0.60 8.44 -5.14
CA LEU A 39 -0.20 8.75 -3.77
C LEU A 39 -0.21 10.27 -3.50
N SER A 40 -0.27 11.12 -4.52
CA SER A 40 -0.49 12.56 -4.34
C SER A 40 -1.93 12.88 -3.92
N LEU A 41 -2.88 11.97 -4.14
CA LEU A 41 -4.30 12.14 -3.79
C LEU A 41 -4.68 11.40 -2.51
N ASP A 42 -3.76 10.63 -1.91
CA ASP A 42 -4.00 9.92 -0.66
C ASP A 42 -3.79 10.83 0.55
N ASN A 43 -4.89 11.32 1.12
CA ASN A 43 -4.88 12.20 2.29
C ASN A 43 -4.61 11.46 3.63
N SER A 44 -4.55 10.13 3.60
CA SER A 44 -4.27 9.33 4.78
C SER A 44 -2.77 9.33 5.12
N LEU A 45 -1.90 9.45 4.10
CA LEU A 45 -0.45 9.41 4.25
C LEU A 45 0.08 10.50 5.19
N LYS A 46 1.02 10.09 6.06
CA LYS A 46 1.77 10.95 6.98
C LYS A 46 3.26 10.79 6.74
N ALA A 47 4.02 11.87 6.96
CA ALA A 47 5.46 11.85 6.82
C ALA A 47 6.08 10.74 7.70
N GLY A 48 6.82 9.83 7.08
CA GLY A 48 7.40 8.65 7.73
C GLY A 48 6.66 7.34 7.44
N ASP A 49 5.48 7.37 6.82
CA ASP A 49 4.81 6.15 6.34
C ASP A 49 5.70 5.41 5.36
N VAL A 50 5.87 4.10 5.58
CA VAL A 50 6.73 3.25 4.73
C VAL A 50 5.90 2.67 3.60
N ILE A 51 6.37 2.89 2.38
CA ILE A 51 5.75 2.44 1.13
C ILE A 51 6.67 1.44 0.45
N ALA A 52 6.10 0.30 0.07
CA ALA A 52 6.76 -0.71 -0.72
C ALA A 52 6.59 -0.43 -2.21
N THR A 53 7.68 -0.22 -2.93
CA THR A 53 7.70 -0.07 -4.38
C THR A 53 8.42 -1.25 -5.02
N THR A 54 8.46 -1.29 -6.36
CA THR A 54 9.25 -2.27 -7.11
C THR A 54 10.76 -2.12 -6.89
N ASP A 55 11.22 -0.92 -6.49
CA ASP A 55 12.63 -0.58 -6.34
C ASP A 55 13.10 -0.63 -4.88
N GLY A 56 12.19 -0.89 -3.94
CA GLY A 56 12.49 -1.04 -2.52
C GLY A 56 11.54 -0.27 -1.60
N LEU A 57 11.95 -0.09 -0.35
CA LEU A 57 11.16 0.62 0.65
C LEU A 57 11.56 2.10 0.69
N VAL A 58 10.54 2.97 0.67
CA VAL A 58 10.71 4.41 0.85
C VAL A 58 9.80 4.94 1.95
N ALA A 59 10.22 6.01 2.62
CA ALA A 59 9.38 6.77 3.53
C ALA A 59 8.75 7.95 2.78
N TYR A 60 7.44 8.12 2.91
CA TYR A 60 6.74 9.30 2.41
C TYR A 60 7.18 10.55 3.16
N THR A 61 7.45 11.64 2.44
CA THR A 61 7.92 12.91 3.03
C THR A 61 6.99 14.09 2.78
N GLY A 62 5.92 13.91 1.99
CA GLY A 62 4.91 14.93 1.70
C GLY A 62 4.57 15.03 0.22
N ILE A 63 3.87 16.10 -0.15
CA ILE A 63 3.55 16.45 -1.54
C ILE A 63 4.37 17.68 -1.93
N ARG A 64 5.07 17.60 -3.05
CA ARG A 64 5.59 18.80 -3.72
C ARG A 64 4.47 19.43 -4.53
N LEU A 65 4.21 20.71 -4.26
CA LEU A 65 3.28 21.53 -5.03
C LEU A 65 4.04 22.21 -6.18
N GLY A 66 3.64 21.91 -7.42
CA GLY A 66 4.21 22.46 -8.66
C GLY A 66 3.16 22.58 -9.76
N GLN A 67 3.58 22.51 -11.03
CA GLN A 67 2.63 22.39 -12.15
C GLN A 67 1.81 21.08 -12.06
N GLU A 68 2.41 20.03 -11.50
CA GLU A 68 1.78 18.76 -11.15
C GLU A 68 2.00 18.49 -9.65
N GLN A 69 1.03 17.86 -8.99
CA GLN A 69 1.18 17.38 -7.61
C GLN A 69 1.94 16.06 -7.63
N SER A 70 3.05 15.98 -6.89
CA SER A 70 3.84 14.74 -6.80
C SER A 70 4.14 14.39 -5.36
N ALA A 71 3.84 13.15 -4.97
CA ALA A 71 4.30 12.59 -3.71
C ALA A 71 5.84 12.51 -3.68
N GLU A 72 6.43 12.85 -2.53
CA GLU A 72 7.87 12.78 -2.31
C GLU A 72 8.24 11.65 -1.36
N PHE A 73 9.43 11.12 -1.60
CA PHE A 73 9.93 9.91 -0.95
C PHE A 73 11.40 10.06 -0.61
N THR A 74 11.79 9.45 0.50
CA THR A 74 13.19 9.28 0.90
C THR A 74 13.45 7.79 1.13
N PRO A 75 14.57 7.21 0.68
CA PRO A 75 14.92 5.83 1.01
C PRO A 75 14.80 5.58 2.52
N VAL A 76 14.21 4.47 2.94
CA VAL A 76 13.97 4.19 4.38
C VAL A 76 15.26 4.30 5.19
N ALA A 77 16.38 3.80 4.64
CA ALA A 77 17.71 3.87 5.27
C ALA A 77 18.18 5.31 5.59
N SER A 78 17.65 6.31 4.90
CA SER A 78 18.07 7.72 5.01
C SER A 78 17.03 8.62 5.69
N TYR A 79 15.84 8.12 6.00
CA TYR A 79 14.80 8.94 6.62
C TYR A 79 15.06 9.13 8.13
N PRO A 80 15.27 10.35 8.63
CA PRO A 80 15.71 10.60 10.01
C PRO A 80 14.63 10.29 11.05
N GLY A 81 13.35 10.34 10.68
CA GLY A 81 12.22 10.11 11.59
C GLY A 81 11.92 8.65 11.91
N LEU A 82 12.62 7.69 11.28
CA LEU A 82 12.45 6.25 11.54
C LEU A 82 13.53 5.73 12.51
N THR A 83 13.17 4.69 13.27
CA THR A 83 14.08 4.04 14.21
C THR A 83 15.18 3.27 13.47
N ALA A 84 16.32 3.05 14.13
CA ALA A 84 17.44 2.30 13.54
C ALA A 84 17.04 0.89 13.09
N GLN A 85 16.09 0.25 13.78
CA GLN A 85 15.60 -1.08 13.42
C GLN A 85 14.83 -1.08 12.09
N VAL A 86 14.07 -0.02 11.79
CA VAL A 86 13.33 0.09 10.52
C VAL A 86 14.26 0.47 9.36
N ARG A 87 15.37 1.16 9.65
CA ARG A 87 16.36 1.59 8.64
C ARG A 87 17.38 0.51 8.25
N ALA A 88 17.42 -0.60 8.98
CA ALA A 88 18.43 -1.66 8.85
C ALA A 88 18.07 -2.72 7.80
#